data_AF-A0A2G7LP06-F1
#
_entry.id   AF-A0A2G7LP06-F1
#
_cell.length_a   1.000
_cell.length_b   1.000
_cell.length_c   1.000
_cell.angle_alpha   90.00
_cell.angle_beta   90.00
_cell.angle_gamma   90.00
#
_symmetry.space_group_name_H-M   'P 1'
#
loop_
_entity.id
_entity.type
_entity.pdbx_description
1 polymer ?
#
loop_
_entity_poly.entity_id
_entity_poly.type
_entity_poly.pdbx_seq_one_letter_code
_entity_poly.pdbx_strand_id
1 'polypeptide(L)' 'MIWFIVFFITVLGICLFIMINKRNAKKEIVVFLVIALLGFTDWISIFLNNKFKPTKLISILMDFVGL' A
#
# COMPACT_ATOMS: atom_id res chain seq x y z
N MET A 1 -4.70 11.92 -11.26
CA MET A 1 -5.27 10.74 -10.57
C MET A 1 -5.14 9.47 -11.38
N ILE A 2 -5.73 9.37 -12.58
CA ILE A 2 -5.70 8.13 -13.38
C ILE A 2 -4.26 7.65 -13.64
N TRP A 3 -3.34 8.57 -13.98
CA TRP A 3 -1.94 8.24 -14.25
C TRP A 3 -1.19 7.71 -13.02
N PHE A 4 -1.50 8.25 -11.85
CA PHE A 4 -0.91 7.78 -10.59
C PHE A 4 -1.42 6.38 -10.23
N ILE A 5 -2.72 6.13 -10.39
CA ILE A 5 -3.33 4.83 -10.13
C ILE A 5 -2.76 3.78 -11.11
N VAL A 6 -2.66 4.11 -12.39
CA VAL A 6 -2.06 3.24 -13.40
C VAL A 6 -0.60 2.95 -13.05
N PHE A 7 0.19 3.97 -12.70
CA PHE A 7 1.59 3.78 -12.31
C PHE A 7 1.72 2.91 -11.06
N PHE A 8 0.90 3.14 -10.04
CA PHE A 8 0.88 2.35 -8.81
C PHE A 8 0.54 0.88 -9.07
N ILE A 9 -0.51 0.59 -9.84
CA ILE A 9 -0.91 -0.77 -10.21
C ILE A 9 0.21 -1.46 -11.00
N THR A 10 0.84 -0.73 -11.93
CA THR A 10 1.91 -1.28 -12.78
C THR A 10 3.13 -1.67 -11.91
N VAL A 11 3.57 -0.77 -11.03
CA VAL A 11 4.71 -1.02 -10.14
C VAL A 11 4.41 -2.12 -9.11
N LEU A 12 3.22 -2.10 -8.52
CA LEU A 12 2.79 -3.10 -7.56
C LEU A 12 2.69 -4.50 -8.19
N GLY A 13 2.20 -4.58 -9.43
CA GLY A 13 2.17 -5.80 -10.23
C GLY A 13 3.58 -6.33 -10.50
N ILE A 14 4.52 -5.47 -10.88
CA ILE A 14 5.93 -5.85 -11.11
C ILE A 14 6.58 -6.36 -9.82
N CYS A 15 6.41 -5.66 -8.70
CA CYS A 15 6.94 -6.09 -7.41
C CYS A 15 6.37 -7.45 -6.97
N LEU A 16 5.06 -7.65 -7.10
CA LEU A 16 4.43 -8.94 -6.80
C LEU A 16 4.94 -10.04 -7.73
N PHE A 17 5.05 -9.78 -9.02
CA PHE A 17 5.58 -10.74 -9.99
C PHE A 17 7.00 -11.18 -9.62
N ILE A 18 7.88 -10.23 -9.27
CA ILE A 18 9.25 -10.52 -8.82
C ILE A 18 9.25 -11.32 -7.52
N MET A 19 8.44 -10.95 -6.52
CA MET A 19 8.41 -11.66 -5.23
C MET A 19 7.86 -13.08 -5.36
N ILE A 20 6.86 -13.29 -6.21
CA ILE A 20 6.31 -14.62 -6.52
C ILE A 20 7.36 -15.45 -7.27
N ASN A 21 8.04 -14.86 -8.25
CA ASN A 21 9.07 -15.53 -9.03
C ASN A 21 10.31 -15.91 -8.19
N LYS A 22 10.67 -15.06 -7.21
CA LYS A 22 11.75 -15.36 -6.25
C LYS A 22 11.35 -16.32 -5.13
N ARG A 23 10.11 -16.84 -5.12
CA ARG A 23 9.55 -17.70 -4.06
C ARG A 23 9.75 -17.11 -2.65
N ASN A 24 9.59 -15.79 -2.51
CA ASN A 24 9.66 -15.15 -1.20
C ASN A 24 8.56 -15.70 -0.27
N ALA A 25 8.81 -15.63 1.04
CA ALA A 25 7.86 -16.17 2.01
C ALA A 25 6.52 -15.44 1.86
N LYS A 26 5.42 -16.20 1.92
CA LYS A 26 4.05 -15.64 1.79
C LYS A 26 3.81 -14.49 2.78
N LYS A 27 4.44 -14.54 3.96
CA LYS A 27 4.40 -13.47 4.97
C LYS A 27 5.01 -12.16 4.46
N GLU A 28 6.16 -12.20 3.79
CA GLU A 28 6.81 -11.01 3.26
C GLU A 28 5.99 -10.36 2.15
N ILE A 29 5.36 -11.18 1.28
CA ILE A 29 4.45 -10.70 0.23
C ILE A 29 3.26 -9.98 0.86
N VAL A 30 2.66 -10.55 1.91
CA VAL A 30 1.53 -9.94 2.62
C VAL A 30 1.94 -8.64 3.29
N VAL A 31 3.10 -8.59 3.98
CA VAL A 31 3.61 -7.37 4.62
C VAL A 31 3.86 -6.27 3.58
N PHE A 32 4.52 -6.60 2.46
CA PHE A 32 4.74 -5.67 1.37
C PHE A 32 3.42 -5.12 0.82
N LEU A 33 2.44 -6.00 0.60
CA LEU A 33 1.12 -5.62 0.08
C LEU A 33 0.40 -4.65 1.04
N VAL A 34 0.41 -4.93 2.34
CA VAL A 34 -0.21 -4.06 3.36
C VAL A 34 0.44 -2.68 3.40
N ILE A 35 1.77 -2.61 3.37
CA ILE A 35 2.51 -1.33 3.36
C ILE A 35 2.22 -0.54 2.08
N ALA A 36 2.20 -1.21 0.92
CA ALA A 36 1.92 -0.56 -0.35
C ALA A 36 0.48 -0.01 -0.40
N LEU A 37 -0.52 -0.76 0.10
CA LEU A 37 -1.91 -0.30 0.20
C LEU A 37 -2.09 0.87 1.17
N LEU A 38 -1.32 0.90 2.27
CA LEU A 38 -1.30 2.02 3.21
C LEU A 38 -0.80 3.31 2.55
N GLY A 39 0.34 3.25 1.88
CA GLY A 39 0.89 4.39 1.14
C GLY A 39 -0.04 4.87 0.02
N PHE A 40 -0.73 3.94 -0.65
CA PHE A 40 -1.74 4.28 -1.66
C PHE A 40 -2.95 5.00 -1.06
N THR A 41 -3.40 4.56 0.12
CA THR A 41 -4.53 5.18 0.83
C THR A 41 -4.19 6.60 1.26
N ASP A 42 -2.96 6.83 1.74
CA ASP A 42 -2.45 8.16 2.10
C ASP A 42 -2.40 9.09 0.89
N TRP A 43 -1.85 8.61 -0.24
CA TRP A 43 -1.82 9.36 -1.50
C TRP A 43 -3.23 9.70 -2.02
N ILE A 44 -4.17 8.75 -1.96
CA ILE A 44 -5.56 9.00 -2.36
C ILE A 44 -6.19 10.11 -1.49
N SER A 45 -5.89 10.14 -0.18
CA SER A 45 -6.39 11.18 0.73
C SER A 45 -5.89 12.57 0.32
N ILE A 46 -4.61 12.70 -0.03
CA ILE A 46 -4.03 13.96 -0.52
C ILE A 46 -4.73 14.40 -1.81
N PHE A 47 -4.93 13.46 -2.74
CA PHE A 47 -5.50 13.74 -4.04
C PHE A 47 -6.99 14.10 -4.00
N LEU A 48 -7.77 13.51 -3.08
CA LEU A 48 -9.20 13.79 -3.01
C LEU A 48 -9.53 15.17 -2.41
N ASN A 49 -8.59 15.87 -1.77
CA ASN A 49 -8.79 17.12 -1.03
C ASN A 49 -10.07 17.14 -0.16
N ASN A 50 -10.52 15.94 0.21
CA ASN A 50 -11.70 15.68 1.01
C ASN A 50 -11.12 15.28 2.36
N LYS A 51 -11.66 15.80 3.47
CA LYS A 51 -11.19 15.52 4.84
C LYS A 51 -11.46 14.07 5.27
N PHE A 52 -11.19 13.10 4.41
CA PHE A 52 -11.07 11.71 4.77
C PHE A 52 -9.82 11.61 5.64
N LYS A 53 -9.99 11.69 6.97
CA LYS A 53 -8.92 11.61 7.97
C LYS A 53 -8.38 10.16 7.98
N PRO A 54 -7.34 9.81 7.21
CA PRO A 54 -6.84 8.43 7.14
C PRO A 54 -6.00 8.12 8.39
N THR A 55 -5.68 9.14 9.17
CA THR A 55 -4.90 9.13 10.40
C THR A 55 -5.39 8.08 11.39
N LYS A 56 -6.70 7.83 11.47
CA LYS A 56 -7.25 6.78 12.35
C LYS A 56 -6.98 5.36 11.84
N LEU A 57 -7.06 5.14 10.52
CA LEU A 57 -6.76 3.84 9.91
C LEU A 57 -5.25 3.56 9.94
N ILE A 58 -4.43 4.58 9.66
CA ILE A 58 -2.97 4.50 9.73
C ILE A 58 -2.51 4.28 11.17
N SER A 59 -3.10 4.98 12.16
CA SER A 59 -2.80 4.78 13.59
C SER A 59 -3.15 3.36 14.06
N ILE A 60 -4.34 2.85 13.72
CA ILE A 60 -4.75 1.48 14.07
C ILE A 60 -3.83 0.45 13.42
N LEU A 61 -3.38 0.69 12.19
CA LEU A 61 -2.48 -0.22 11.49
C LEU A 61 -1.03 -0.13 12.00
N MET A 62 -0.57 1.04 12.45
CA MET A 62 0.72 1.20 13.17
C MET A 62 0.69 0.49 14.52
N ASP A 63 -0.39 0.63 15.29
CA ASP A 63 -0.59 -0.12 16.55
C ASP A 63 -0.62 -1.63 16.29
N PHE A 64 -1.17 -2.08 15.14
CA PHE A 64 -1.22 -3.51 14.79
C PHE A 64 0.15 -4.08 14.35
N VAL A 65 1.02 -3.23 13.79
CA VAL A 65 2.39 -3.59 13.44
C VAL A 65 3.32 -3.51 14.67
N GLY A 66 2.87 -2.89 15.77
CA GLY A 66 3.54 -2.92 17.07
C GLY A 66 4.72 -1.97 17.16
N LEU A 67 4.54 -0.70 16.76
CA LEU A 67 5.48 0.38 17.05
C LEU A 67 5.09 1.13 18.32
#